data_AF-A0A6L9IZ79-F1
#
_entry.id   AF-A0A6L9IZ79-F1
#
_cell.length_a   1.000
_cell.length_b   1.000
_cell.length_c   1.000
_cell.angle_alpha   90.00
_cell.angle_beta   90.00
_cell.angle_gamma   90.00
#
_symmetry.space_group_name_H-M   'P 1'
#
loop_
_entity.id
_entity.type
_entity.pdbx_description
1 polymer ?
#
loop_
_entity_poly.entity_id
_entity_poly.type
_entity_poly.pdbx_seq_one_letter_code
_entity_poly.pdbx_strand_id
1 'polypeptide(L)'
;MIDKRKIWSVVLVVLMLAIGLVACNGDGDDEADPDVTPGPTELKQTDEALDKAAADANVPSNRELAEWEAVLREEYEWLLGIAQASDPGALWPQAEECRFPEFENKSQFITEPGRRRDATAGLIVNELEGAENQIDNGRIAWAAFCSGQADRVEATANVLRRLEGVEQTLDETKAIIEGRMG
;
A
#
# COMPACT_ATOMS: atom_id res chain seq x y z
N MET A 1 -9.57 -18.93 -18.54
CA MET A 1 -9.16 -20.15 -17.80
C MET A 1 -7.64 -20.22 -17.80
N ILE A 2 -6.99 -19.84 -16.70
CA ILE A 2 -5.53 -19.92 -16.59
C ILE A 2 -5.19 -21.36 -16.23
N ASP A 3 -4.44 -22.00 -17.12
CA ASP A 3 -4.12 -23.42 -17.06
C ASP A 3 -3.09 -23.69 -15.94
N LYS A 4 -3.52 -24.36 -14.86
CA LYS A 4 -2.73 -24.60 -13.64
C LYS A 4 -1.40 -25.29 -13.91
N ARG A 5 -1.24 -25.95 -15.05
CA ARG A 5 0.00 -26.61 -15.48
C ARG A 5 1.12 -25.62 -15.84
N LYS A 6 0.80 -24.41 -16.32
CA LYS A 6 1.81 -23.42 -16.74
C LYS A 6 2.47 -22.70 -15.56
N ILE A 7 1.75 -22.51 -14.46
CA ILE A 7 2.26 -21.82 -13.26
C ILE A 7 3.32 -22.69 -12.56
N TRP A 8 3.13 -24.02 -12.54
CA TRP A 8 4.08 -24.94 -11.93
C TRP A 8 5.42 -25.00 -12.67
N SER A 9 5.42 -24.90 -14.00
CA SER A 9 6.67 -24.91 -14.77
C SER A 9 7.51 -23.65 -14.60
N VAL A 10 6.90 -22.48 -14.41
CA VAL A 10 7.64 -21.22 -14.20
C VAL A 10 8.29 -21.21 -12.82
N VAL A 11 7.59 -21.67 -11.79
CA VAL A 11 8.14 -21.78 -10.43
C VAL A 11 9.34 -22.74 -10.38
N LEU A 12 9.27 -23.85 -11.12
CA LEU A 12 10.34 -24.86 -11.13
C LEU A 12 11.60 -24.38 -11.87
N VAL A 13 11.46 -23.55 -12.90
CA VAL A 13 12.59 -22.92 -13.61
C VAL A 13 13.26 -21.84 -12.75
N VAL A 14 12.48 -21.03 -12.02
CA VAL A 14 13.03 -20.03 -11.08
C VAL A 14 13.77 -20.71 -9.92
N LEU A 15 13.26 -21.85 -9.43
CA LEU A 15 13.90 -22.62 -8.36
C LEU A 15 15.23 -23.26 -8.80
N MET A 16 15.30 -23.75 -10.04
CA MET A 16 16.51 -24.39 -10.60
C MET A 16 17.62 -23.36 -10.91
N LEU A 17 17.26 -22.12 -11.25
CA LEU A 17 18.23 -21.05 -11.51
C LEU A 17 18.91 -20.51 -10.24
N ALA A 18 18.32 -20.71 -9.06
CA ALA A 18 18.93 -20.32 -7.78
C ALA A 18 19.99 -21.30 -7.26
N ILE A 19 20.04 -22.53 -7.79
CA ILE A 19 20.94 -23.59 -7.30
C ILE A 19 22.29 -23.60 -8.07
N GLY A 20 22.37 -22.93 -9.23
CA GLY A 20 23.54 -22.97 -10.11
C GLY A 20 24.74 -22.08 -9.74
N LEU A 21 24.68 -21.30 -8.66
CA LEU A 21 25.74 -20.33 -8.31
C LEU A 21 26.55 -20.67 -7.05
N VAL A 22 26.61 -21.94 -6.65
CA VAL A 22 27.60 -22.43 -5.68
C VAL A 22 28.30 -23.67 -6.24
N ALA A 23 29.15 -23.46 -7.24
CA ALA A 23 30.17 -24.42 -7.61
C ALA A 23 31.36 -23.68 -8.22
N CYS A 24 32.30 -23.28 -7.36
CA CYS A 24 33.73 -23.31 -7.66
C CYS A 24 34.54 -22.99 -6.40
N ASN A 25 35.54 -23.84 -6.16
CA ASN A 25 36.57 -23.86 -5.10
C ASN A 25 36.11 -24.49 -3.78
N GLY A 26 36.70 -25.58 -3.29
CA GLY A 26 37.79 -26.40 -3.80
C GLY A 26 38.19 -27.40 -2.70
N ASP A 27 38.18 -28.67 -3.06
CA ASP A 27 38.99 -29.81 -2.58
C ASP A 27 39.50 -29.83 -1.13
N GLY A 28 39.08 -30.85 -0.38
CA GLY A 28 39.64 -31.20 0.92
C GLY A 28 38.69 -32.04 1.75
N ASP A 29 38.82 -33.36 1.63
CA ASP A 29 38.18 -34.38 2.47
C ASP A 29 38.38 -34.11 3.97
N ASP A 30 37.33 -34.20 4.78
CA ASP A 30 37.29 -35.01 6.01
C ASP A 30 35.97 -34.84 6.79
N GLU A 31 35.35 -35.99 7.08
CA GLU A 31 34.36 -36.32 8.10
C GLU A 31 33.07 -35.48 8.23
N ALA A 32 31.97 -36.11 7.78
CA ALA A 32 30.61 -35.70 8.08
C ALA A 32 30.30 -35.91 9.58
N ASP A 33 30.18 -34.80 10.31
CA ASP A 33 29.57 -34.76 11.65
C ASP A 33 28.05 -34.50 11.50
N PRO A 34 27.16 -35.42 11.91
CA PRO A 34 25.72 -35.26 11.73
C PRO A 34 25.09 -34.58 12.96
N ASP A 35 25.45 -33.33 13.25
CA ASP A 35 24.71 -32.53 14.24
C ASP A 35 24.77 -31.01 14.00
N VAL A 36 24.40 -30.57 12.79
CA VAL A 36 24.05 -29.17 12.55
C VAL A 36 22.60 -29.08 12.13
N THR A 37 21.73 -29.01 13.13
CA THR A 37 20.38 -28.45 12.93
C THR A 37 20.58 -26.99 12.50
N PRO A 38 20.15 -26.53 11.31
CA PRO A 38 20.21 -25.12 11.00
C PRO A 38 19.21 -24.42 11.94
N GLY A 39 19.73 -23.69 12.92
CA GLY A 39 18.93 -22.76 13.71
C GLY A 39 18.28 -21.72 12.80
N PRO A 40 17.18 -21.07 13.24
CA PRO A 40 16.50 -20.06 12.44
C PRO A 40 17.53 -19.02 11.99
N THR A 41 17.62 -18.82 10.68
CA THR A 41 18.50 -17.84 10.07
C THR A 41 18.07 -16.46 10.55
N GLU A 42 18.66 -15.97 11.65
CA GLU A 42 18.63 -14.56 11.98
C GLU A 42 19.27 -13.82 10.80
N LEU A 43 18.44 -13.08 10.07
CA LEU A 43 18.90 -12.05 9.16
C LEU A 43 19.65 -10.99 9.99
N LYS A 44 20.93 -11.25 10.30
CA LYS A 44 21.83 -10.25 10.84
C LYS A 44 22.10 -9.23 9.74
N GLN A 45 21.19 -8.27 9.59
CA GLN A 45 21.52 -7.02 8.94
C GLN A 45 22.69 -6.44 9.72
N THR A 46 23.82 -6.24 9.05
CA THR A 46 25.00 -5.66 9.68
C THR A 46 24.68 -4.22 10.11
N ASP A 47 25.25 -3.78 11.24
CA ASP A 47 25.06 -2.42 11.75
C ASP A 47 25.40 -1.36 10.68
N GLU A 48 26.37 -1.64 9.81
CA GLU A 48 26.75 -0.78 8.68
C GLU A 48 25.67 -0.66 7.59
N ALA A 49 24.90 -1.73 7.33
CA ALA A 49 23.78 -1.69 6.40
C ALA A 49 22.57 -0.94 7.00
N LEU A 50 22.36 -1.07 8.31
CA LEU A 50 21.34 -0.31 9.04
C LEU A 50 21.69 1.18 9.11
N ASP A 51 22.96 1.51 9.39
CA ASP A 51 23.46 2.90 9.44
C ASP A 51 23.40 3.56 8.07
N LYS A 52 23.75 2.85 7.00
CA LYS A 52 23.61 3.36 5.63
C LYS A 52 22.15 3.56 5.24
N ALA A 53 21.26 2.60 5.55
CA ALA A 53 19.82 2.73 5.31
C ALA A 53 19.20 3.87 6.12
N ALA A 54 19.71 4.13 7.33
CA ALA A 54 19.33 5.29 8.13
C ALA A 54 19.88 6.60 7.53
N ALA A 55 21.10 6.62 7.00
CA ALA A 55 21.66 7.80 6.33
C ALA A 55 20.87 8.20 5.07
N ASP A 56 20.42 7.21 4.30
CA ASP A 56 19.59 7.38 3.08
C ASP A 56 18.08 7.47 3.39
N ALA A 57 17.68 7.46 4.67
CA ALA A 57 16.30 7.50 5.09
C ALA A 57 15.66 8.86 4.83
N ASN A 58 14.73 8.91 3.86
CA ASN A 58 13.90 10.09 3.63
C ASN A 58 12.79 10.15 4.69
N VAL A 59 12.88 11.13 5.60
CA VAL A 59 11.79 11.44 6.55
C VAL A 59 10.88 12.46 5.88
N PRO A 60 9.57 12.20 5.76
CA PRO A 60 8.64 13.15 5.14
C PRO A 60 8.55 14.43 5.99
N SER A 61 8.59 15.57 5.31
CA SER A 61 8.33 16.87 5.93
C SER A 61 6.86 17.02 6.30
N ASN A 62 6.56 17.84 7.31
CA ASN A 62 5.16 18.15 7.68
C ASN A 62 4.35 18.71 6.51
N ARG A 63 5.00 19.46 5.60
CA ARG A 63 4.35 19.98 4.39
C ARG A 63 3.93 18.85 3.46
N GLU A 64 4.80 17.88 3.20
CA GLU A 64 4.46 16.73 2.34
C GLU A 64 3.35 15.89 2.95
N LEU A 65 3.35 15.70 4.27
CA LEU A 65 2.27 14.99 4.97
C LEU A 65 0.93 15.74 4.89
N ALA A 66 0.95 17.08 5.03
CA ALA A 66 -0.24 17.91 4.89
C ALA A 66 -0.78 17.93 3.45
N GLU A 67 0.11 17.98 2.45
CA GLU A 67 -0.27 17.91 1.03
C GLU A 67 -0.92 16.56 0.70
N TRP A 68 -0.40 15.45 1.23
CA TRP A 68 -0.99 14.14 1.03
C TRP A 68 -2.36 14.00 1.73
N GLU A 69 -2.47 14.45 2.98
CA GLU A 69 -3.75 14.47 3.71
C GLU A 69 -4.83 15.27 2.95
N ALA A 70 -4.48 16.44 2.43
CA ALA A 70 -5.41 17.29 1.68
C ALA A 70 -5.91 16.61 0.39
N VAL A 71 -5.02 15.92 -0.34
CA VAL A 71 -5.41 15.18 -1.55
C VAL A 71 -6.35 14.01 -1.21
N LEU A 72 -6.05 13.24 -0.15
CA LEU A 72 -6.93 12.16 0.29
C LEU A 72 -8.30 12.69 0.74
N ARG A 73 -8.34 13.85 1.38
CA ARG A 73 -9.59 14.51 1.76
C ARG A 73 -10.42 14.92 0.54
N GLU A 74 -9.80 15.50 -0.48
CA GLU A 74 -10.50 15.86 -1.72
C GLU A 74 -11.09 14.62 -2.41
N GLU A 75 -10.33 13.53 -2.47
CA GLU A 75 -10.80 12.28 -3.06
C GLU A 75 -11.91 11.62 -2.22
N TYR A 76 -11.78 11.64 -0.89
CA TYR A 76 -12.83 11.20 0.04
C TYR A 76 -14.13 11.97 -0.18
N GLU A 77 -14.07 13.30 -0.20
CA GLU A 77 -15.25 14.17 -0.36
C GLU A 77 -15.94 13.94 -1.71
N TRP A 78 -15.16 13.76 -2.78
CA TRP A 78 -15.68 13.40 -4.09
C TRP A 78 -16.41 12.05 -4.07
N LEU A 79 -15.78 11.00 -3.54
CA LEU A 79 -16.39 9.65 -3.44
C LEU A 79 -17.63 9.63 -2.55
N LEU A 80 -17.61 10.37 -1.43
CA LEU A 80 -18.77 10.48 -0.55
C LEU A 80 -19.91 11.21 -1.26
N GLY A 81 -19.60 12.31 -1.94
CA GLY A 81 -20.57 13.11 -2.67
C GLY A 81 -21.30 12.32 -3.76
N ILE A 82 -20.57 11.57 -4.58
CA ILE A 82 -21.20 10.73 -5.63
C ILE A 82 -22.04 9.61 -5.03
N ALA A 83 -21.59 8.98 -3.93
CA ALA A 83 -22.33 7.90 -3.27
C ALA A 83 -23.64 8.43 -2.64
N GLN A 84 -23.63 9.62 -2.05
CA GLN A 84 -24.80 10.23 -1.41
C GLN A 84 -25.78 10.85 -2.40
N ALA A 85 -25.29 11.43 -3.51
CA ALA A 85 -26.13 12.06 -4.53
C ALA A 85 -26.79 11.07 -5.49
N SER A 86 -26.38 9.80 -5.45
CA SER A 86 -26.86 8.75 -6.35
C SER A 86 -28.33 8.42 -6.15
N ASP A 87 -29.15 8.62 -7.19
CA ASP A 87 -30.55 8.18 -7.19
C ASP A 87 -30.63 6.64 -7.32
N PRO A 88 -31.13 5.92 -6.31
CA PRO A 88 -31.25 4.46 -6.36
C PRO A 88 -32.23 3.97 -7.44
N GLY A 89 -33.09 4.82 -7.98
CA GLY A 89 -33.98 4.51 -9.10
C GLY A 89 -33.32 4.59 -10.48
N ALA A 90 -32.12 5.15 -10.59
CA ALA A 90 -31.40 5.29 -11.86
C ALA A 90 -30.65 4.00 -12.21
N LEU A 91 -31.13 3.32 -13.27
CA LEU A 91 -30.58 2.05 -13.77
C LEU A 91 -29.21 2.15 -14.45
N TRP A 92 -28.85 3.34 -14.94
CA TRP A 92 -27.61 3.57 -15.69
C TRP A 92 -26.79 4.69 -15.05
N PRO A 93 -25.45 4.59 -15.06
CA PRO A 93 -24.58 5.67 -14.62
C PRO A 93 -24.77 6.90 -15.51
N GLN A 94 -24.87 8.08 -14.90
CA GLN A 94 -24.78 9.32 -15.66
C GLN A 94 -23.32 9.61 -16.00
N ALA A 95 -23.06 10.26 -17.14
CA ALA A 95 -21.70 10.55 -17.58
C ALA A 95 -20.89 11.36 -16.54
N GLU A 96 -21.55 12.27 -15.82
CA GLU A 96 -20.94 13.09 -14.77
C GLU A 96 -20.50 12.26 -13.56
N GLU A 97 -21.27 11.23 -13.19
CA GLU A 97 -20.94 10.32 -12.09
C GLU A 97 -19.69 9.48 -12.38
N CYS A 98 -19.40 9.23 -13.66
CA CYS A 98 -18.27 8.44 -14.10
C CYS A 98 -17.07 9.29 -14.55
N ARG A 99 -17.09 10.59 -14.26
CA ARG A 99 -15.96 11.48 -14.46
C ARG A 99 -15.04 11.39 -13.24
N PHE A 100 -14.00 10.58 -13.35
CA PHE A 100 -12.99 10.42 -12.31
C PHE A 100 -12.01 11.61 -12.35
N PRO A 101 -11.91 12.42 -11.27
CA PRO A 101 -10.87 13.42 -11.17
C PRO A 101 -9.48 12.77 -11.09
N GLU A 102 -8.48 13.49 -11.57
CA GLU A 102 -7.08 13.14 -11.39
C GLU A 102 -6.60 13.80 -10.09
N PHE A 103 -6.26 12.97 -9.11
CA PHE A 103 -5.65 13.41 -7.86
C PHE A 103 -4.15 13.15 -7.98
N GLU A 104 -3.39 14.19 -8.34
CA GLU A 104 -1.92 14.12 -8.37
C GLU A 104 -1.36 14.17 -6.94
N ASN A 105 -0.34 13.35 -6.66
CA ASN A 105 0.26 13.04 -5.36
C ASN A 105 -0.36 11.88 -4.58
N LYS A 106 -0.11 10.67 -5.09
CA LYS A 106 -0.13 9.45 -4.28
C LYS A 106 1.26 9.18 -3.74
N SER A 107 1.35 8.85 -2.44
CA SER A 107 2.53 8.42 -1.67
C SER A 107 3.88 8.62 -2.41
N GLN A 108 4.57 9.74 -2.19
CA GLN A 108 5.99 9.82 -2.53
C GLN A 108 6.73 8.88 -1.58
N PHE A 109 7.43 7.87 -2.11
CA PHE A 109 7.99 6.74 -1.35
C PHE A 109 8.71 7.15 -0.05
N ILE A 110 8.02 6.98 1.08
CA ILE A 110 8.61 7.14 2.42
C ILE A 110 9.24 5.81 2.80
N THR A 111 10.56 5.81 2.99
CA THR A 111 11.29 4.59 3.25
C THR A 111 10.97 4.09 4.66
N GLU A 112 10.91 2.76 4.83
CA GLU A 112 10.75 2.12 6.13
C GLU A 112 11.80 2.59 7.17
N PRO A 113 13.09 2.78 6.79
CA PRO A 113 14.05 3.50 7.64
C PRO A 113 13.62 4.92 8.06
N GLY A 114 12.99 5.69 7.16
CA GLY A 114 12.47 7.02 7.45
C GLY A 114 11.36 7.00 8.50
N ARG A 115 10.44 6.02 8.41
CA ARG A 115 9.35 5.80 9.39
C ARG A 115 9.87 5.49 10.78
N ARG A 116 10.97 4.73 10.87
CA ARG A 116 11.58 4.37 12.16
C ARG A 116 12.34 5.53 12.80
N ARG A 117 12.82 6.49 12.00
CA ARG A 117 13.62 7.63 12.48
C ARG A 117 12.77 8.70 13.15
N ASP A 118 11.54 8.88 12.68
CA ASP A 118 10.53 9.74 13.28
C ASP A 118 9.25 8.92 13.49
N ALA A 119 9.05 8.43 14.71
CA ALA A 119 7.91 7.59 15.06
C ALA A 119 6.57 8.30 14.83
N THR A 120 6.50 9.61 15.02
CA THR A 120 5.27 10.38 14.78
C THR A 120 4.99 10.50 13.29
N ALA A 121 6.01 10.79 12.48
CA ALA A 121 5.88 10.75 11.02
C ALA A 121 5.48 9.34 10.55
N GLY A 122 6.08 8.29 11.10
CA GLY A 122 5.74 6.90 10.79
C GLY A 122 4.28 6.56 11.09
N LEU A 123 3.74 7.02 12.22
CA LEU A 123 2.32 6.88 12.55
C LEU A 123 1.43 7.59 11.52
N ILE A 124 1.69 8.87 11.24
CA ILE A 124 0.93 9.65 10.24
C ILE A 124 0.92 8.94 8.88
N VAL A 125 2.07 8.44 8.44
CA VAL A 125 2.18 7.74 7.15
C VAL A 125 1.32 6.49 7.13
N ASN A 126 1.34 5.69 8.19
CA ASN A 126 0.53 4.48 8.25
C ASN A 126 -0.99 4.80 8.22
N GLU A 127 -1.41 5.87 8.89
CA GLU A 127 -2.80 6.33 8.85
C GLU A 127 -3.21 6.82 7.45
N LEU A 128 -2.36 7.61 6.79
CA LEU A 128 -2.60 8.08 5.42
C LEU A 128 -2.63 6.93 4.41
N GLU A 129 -1.74 5.94 4.52
CA GLU A 129 -1.80 4.73 3.69
C GLU A 129 -3.07 3.91 3.95
N GLY A 130 -3.50 3.82 5.20
CA GLY A 130 -4.75 3.17 5.58
C GLY A 130 -5.95 3.84 4.91
N ALA A 131 -6.03 5.16 5.02
CA ALA A 131 -7.07 5.97 4.38
C ALA A 131 -7.03 5.86 2.85
N GLU A 132 -5.84 5.99 2.23
CA GLU A 132 -5.64 5.84 0.78
C GLU A 132 -6.15 4.48 0.29
N ASN A 133 -5.80 3.39 0.97
CA ASN A 133 -6.26 2.06 0.61
C ASN A 133 -7.79 1.94 0.66
N GLN A 134 -8.45 2.54 1.65
CA GLN A 134 -9.91 2.53 1.71
C GLN A 134 -10.54 3.35 0.58
N ILE A 135 -10.01 4.55 0.34
CA ILE A 135 -10.44 5.45 -0.75
C ILE A 135 -10.29 4.74 -2.10
N ASP A 136 -9.14 4.14 -2.38
CA ASP A 136 -8.89 3.39 -3.63
C ASP A 136 -9.85 2.22 -3.80
N ASN A 137 -10.15 1.49 -2.72
CA ASN A 137 -11.15 0.43 -2.76
C ASN A 137 -12.57 0.95 -3.02
N GLY A 138 -12.91 2.14 -2.51
CA GLY A 138 -14.15 2.84 -2.82
C GLY A 138 -14.21 3.24 -4.30
N ARG A 139 -13.12 3.80 -4.83
CA ARG A 139 -12.98 4.16 -6.25
C ARG A 139 -13.13 2.95 -7.17
N ILE A 140 -12.54 1.82 -6.82
CA ILE A 140 -12.67 0.56 -7.57
C ILE A 140 -14.14 0.09 -7.59
N ALA A 141 -14.84 0.16 -6.44
CA ALA A 141 -16.27 -0.17 -6.39
C ALA A 141 -17.10 0.74 -7.30
N TRP A 142 -16.81 2.03 -7.31
CA TRP A 142 -17.48 2.98 -8.20
C TRP A 142 -17.17 2.74 -9.69
N ALA A 143 -15.91 2.42 -10.01
CA ALA A 143 -15.52 2.05 -11.37
C ALA A 143 -16.22 0.78 -11.87
N ALA A 144 -16.50 -0.18 -10.98
CA ALA A 144 -17.28 -1.37 -11.31
C ALA A 144 -18.71 -1.00 -11.73
N PHE A 145 -19.35 -0.04 -11.06
CA PHE A 145 -20.64 0.50 -11.49
C PHE A 145 -20.57 1.20 -12.85
N CYS A 146 -19.59 2.10 -13.02
CA CYS A 146 -19.39 2.84 -14.27
C CYS A 146 -19.10 1.94 -15.50
N SER A 147 -18.57 0.74 -15.28
CA SER A 147 -18.32 -0.25 -16.33
C SER A 147 -19.43 -1.32 -16.48
N GLY A 148 -20.52 -1.20 -15.71
CA GLY A 148 -21.65 -2.13 -15.75
C GLY A 148 -21.38 -3.49 -15.11
N GLN A 149 -20.33 -3.60 -14.28
CA GLN A 149 -19.95 -4.83 -13.57
C GLN A 149 -20.65 -4.98 -12.21
N ALA A 150 -21.15 -3.89 -11.63
CA ALA A 150 -21.92 -3.84 -10.40
C ALA A 150 -23.16 -2.96 -10.59
N ASP A 151 -24.21 -3.22 -9.82
CA ASP A 151 -25.35 -2.30 -9.77
C ASP A 151 -25.06 -1.10 -8.85
N ARG A 152 -25.89 -0.05 -8.97
CA ARG A 152 -25.72 1.20 -8.23
C ARG A 152 -25.81 1.00 -6.71
N VAL A 153 -26.72 0.14 -6.25
CA VAL A 153 -26.96 -0.08 -4.81
C VAL A 153 -25.76 -0.77 -4.20
N GLU A 154 -25.26 -1.82 -4.86
CA GLU A 154 -24.04 -2.53 -4.46
C GLU A 154 -22.83 -1.59 -4.45
N ALA A 155 -22.62 -0.81 -5.50
CA ALA A 155 -21.49 0.11 -5.58
C ALA A 155 -21.57 1.20 -4.49
N THR A 156 -22.74 1.81 -4.30
CA THR A 156 -22.96 2.83 -3.26
C THR A 156 -22.70 2.27 -1.86
N ALA A 157 -23.26 1.10 -1.55
CA ALA A 157 -23.03 0.45 -0.26
C ALA A 157 -21.55 0.10 -0.04
N ASN A 158 -20.85 -0.35 -1.09
CA ASN A 158 -19.42 -0.62 -1.02
C ASN A 158 -18.60 0.66 -0.83
N VAL A 159 -18.89 1.76 -1.54
CA VAL A 159 -18.20 3.04 -1.32
C VAL A 159 -18.39 3.49 0.13
N LEU A 160 -19.63 3.59 0.61
CA LEU A 160 -19.93 4.07 1.97
C LEU A 160 -19.25 3.20 3.04
N ARG A 161 -19.25 1.87 2.87
CA ARG A 161 -18.58 0.94 3.78
C ARG A 161 -17.05 1.11 3.78
N ARG A 162 -16.45 1.47 2.64
CA ARG A 162 -15.00 1.72 2.56
C ARG A 162 -14.63 3.05 3.19
N LEU A 163 -15.47 4.06 3.02
CA LEU A 163 -15.24 5.39 3.58
C LEU A 163 -15.56 5.48 5.08
N GLU A 164 -16.11 4.43 5.68
CA GLU A 164 -16.37 4.37 7.12
C GLU A 164 -15.07 4.55 7.92
N GLY A 165 -15.04 5.58 8.77
CA GLY A 165 -13.88 5.91 9.62
C GLY A 165 -12.78 6.72 8.91
N VAL A 166 -12.79 6.86 7.58
CA VAL A 166 -11.74 7.60 6.85
C VAL A 166 -11.70 9.07 7.25
N GLU A 167 -12.86 9.73 7.40
CA GLU A 167 -12.94 11.14 7.82
C GLU A 167 -12.27 11.36 9.18
N GLN A 168 -12.57 10.48 10.15
CA GLN A 168 -11.98 10.55 11.49
C GLN A 168 -10.45 10.37 11.42
N THR A 169 -9.97 9.39 10.66
CA THR A 169 -8.53 9.17 10.47
C THR A 169 -7.85 10.40 9.86
N LEU A 170 -8.45 11.03 8.85
CA LEU A 170 -7.90 12.23 8.23
C LEU A 170 -7.90 13.43 9.19
N ASP A 171 -8.96 13.62 9.97
CA ASP A 171 -9.07 14.69 10.97
C ASP A 171 -8.02 14.54 12.08
N GLU A 172 -7.87 13.34 12.63
CA GLU A 172 -6.85 13.03 13.64
C GLU A 172 -5.45 13.23 13.07
N THR A 173 -5.20 12.75 11.86
CA THR A 173 -3.92 12.90 11.17
C THR A 173 -3.55 14.37 10.95
N LYS A 174 -4.50 15.17 10.47
CA LYS A 174 -4.33 16.61 10.27
C LYS A 174 -3.98 17.32 11.57
N ALA A 175 -4.67 17.01 12.66
CA ALA A 175 -4.39 17.59 13.98
C ALA A 175 -2.97 17.26 14.46
N ILE A 176 -2.48 16.04 14.23
CA ILE A 176 -1.10 15.66 14.58
C ILE A 176 -0.09 16.43 13.70
N ILE A 177 -0.34 16.57 12.40
CA ILE A 177 0.55 17.33 11.49
C ILE A 177 0.62 18.80 11.92
N GLU A 178 -0.52 19.44 12.19
CA GLU A 178 -0.60 20.82 12.65
C GLU A 178 0.11 21.02 13.99
N GLY A 179 -0.06 20.08 14.93
CA GLY A 179 0.65 20.09 16.21
C GLY A 179 2.17 19.99 16.09
N ARG A 180 2.70 19.46 14.98
CA ARG A 180 4.15 19.40 14.70
C ARG A 180 4.71 20.67 14.06
N MET A 181 3.86 21.61 13.64
CA MET A 181 4.26 22.87 12.99
C MET A 181 4.34 24.07 13.95
N GLY A 182 3.72 23.98 15.13
CA GLY A 182 3.73 25.02 16.18
C GLY A 182 4.89 24.87 17.14
#